data_AF-A0A947BNA0-F1
#
_entry.id   AF-A0A947BNA0-F1
#
_cell.length_a   1.000
_cell.length_b   1.000
_cell.length_c   1.000
_cell.angle_alpha   90.00
_cell.angle_beta   90.00
_cell.angle_gamma   90.00
#
_symmetry.space_group_name_H-M   'P 1'
#
loop_
_entity.id
_entity.type
_entity.pdbx_description
1 polymer ?
#
loop_
_entity_poly.entity_id
_entity_poly.type
_entity_poly.pdbx_seq_one_letter_code
_entity_poly.pdbx_strand_id
1 'polypeptide(L)' 'GIDMDKQLEHGKNMHNEHCYKCHTDEVYTRDNRLVKSLNALGKQVVRCKDNTGAPWFDEDTDAVVNFLNEKYYKF' A
#
# COMPACT_ATOMS: atom_id res chain seq x y z
N GLY A 1 -9.59 12.61 11.32
CA GLY A 1 -9.67 14.03 10.94
C GLY A 1 -9.71 14.09 9.43
N ILE A 2 -10.36 15.11 8.85
CA ILE A 2 -10.69 15.16 7.41
C ILE A 2 -9.49 14.84 6.49
N ASP A 3 -8.28 15.23 6.90
CA ASP A 3 -7.06 15.02 6.11
C ASP A 3 -6.59 13.55 6.08
N MET A 4 -6.81 12.80 7.16
CA MET A 4 -6.48 11.37 7.20
C MET A 4 -7.43 10.55 6.33
N ASP A 5 -8.72 10.86 6.38
CA ASP A 5 -9.72 10.15 5.58
C ASP A 5 -9.45 10.33 4.08
N LYS A 6 -9.03 11.54 3.67
CA LYS A 6 -8.57 11.82 2.30
C LYS A 6 -7.32 11.03 1.91
N GLN A 7 -6.32 10.92 2.80
CA GLN A 7 -5.15 10.09 2.52
C GLN A 7 -5.51 8.61 2.34
N LEU A 8 -6.40 8.07 3.17
CA LEU A 8 -6.82 6.68 3.07
C LEU A 8 -7.61 6.41 1.79
N GLU A 9 -8.48 7.34 1.39
CA GLU A 9 -9.20 7.25 0.12
C GLU A 9 -8.24 7.32 -1.07
N HIS A 10 -7.29 8.25 -1.05
CA HIS A 10 -6.25 8.37 -2.08
C HIS A 10 -5.42 7.09 -2.20
N GLY A 11 -4.93 6.58 -1.07
CA GLY A 11 -4.16 5.33 -1.01
C GLY A 11 -4.94 4.12 -1.52
N LYS A 12 -6.24 4.04 -1.21
CA LYS A 12 -7.13 3.00 -1.75
C LYS A 12 -7.26 3.07 -3.27
N ASN A 13 -7.42 4.27 -3.82
CA ASN A 13 -7.57 4.46 -5.27
C ASN A 13 -6.29 4.05 -6.01
N MET A 14 -5.14 4.52 -5.54
CA MET A 14 -3.83 4.18 -6.08
C MET A 14 -3.54 2.67 -5.98
N HIS A 15 -3.87 2.06 -4.85
CA HIS A 15 -3.75 0.61 -4.66
C HIS A 15 -4.58 -0.17 -5.69
N ASN A 16 -5.86 0.17 -5.85
CA ASN A 16 -6.76 -0.52 -6.77
C ASN A 16 -6.31 -0.40 -8.24
N GLU A 17 -5.74 0.73 -8.64
CA GLU A 17 -5.31 0.97 -10.02
C GLU A 17 -4.00 0.24 -10.36
N HIS A 18 -3.05 0.17 -9.41
CA HIS A 18 -1.69 -0.27 -9.72
C HIS A 18 -1.32 -1.65 -9.14
N CYS A 19 -1.80 -2.00 -7.95
CA CYS A 19 -1.32 -3.21 -7.26
C CYS A 19 -1.93 -4.50 -7.82
N TYR A 20 -3.14 -4.45 -8.35
CA TYR A 20 -3.81 -5.61 -8.95
C TYR A 20 -3.22 -6.08 -10.29
N LYS A 21 -2.23 -5.35 -10.84
CA LYS A 21 -1.50 -5.77 -12.05
C LYS A 21 -0.69 -7.06 -11.85
N CYS A 22 -0.29 -7.37 -10.61
CA CYS A 22 0.62 -8.48 -10.32
C CYS A 22 0.09 -9.48 -9.28
N HIS A 23 -0.75 -9.05 -8.33
CA HIS A 23 -1.28 -9.92 -7.28
C HIS A 23 -2.63 -9.37 -6.76
N THR A 24 -3.36 -10.17 -5.99
CA THR A 24 -4.61 -9.73 -5.32
C THR A 24 -4.35 -9.42 -3.84
N ASP A 25 -5.42 -9.17 -3.08
CA ASP A 25 -5.37 -8.95 -1.63
C ASP A 25 -4.83 -10.15 -0.83
N GLU A 26 -4.76 -11.35 -1.43
CA GLU A 26 -4.26 -12.57 -0.79
C GLU A 26 -2.86 -12.39 -0.19
N VAL A 27 -2.00 -11.57 -0.82
CA VAL A 27 -0.63 -11.36 -0.34
C VAL A 27 -0.58 -10.64 1.02
N TYR A 28 -1.63 -9.90 1.37
CA TYR A 28 -1.75 -9.17 2.64
C TYR A 28 -2.35 -10.03 3.76
N THR A 29 -3.20 -11.00 3.40
CA THR A 29 -3.99 -11.80 4.34
C THR A 29 -3.46 -13.21 4.56
N ARG A 30 -2.63 -13.75 3.66
CA ARG A 30 -2.05 -15.10 3.80
C ARG A 30 -1.21 -15.28 5.07
N ASP A 31 -1.28 -16.48 5.65
CA ASP A 31 -0.62 -16.83 6.91
C ASP A 31 0.90 -16.60 6.87
N ASN A 32 1.53 -16.88 5.74
CA ASN A 32 2.97 -16.72 5.53
C ASN A 32 3.36 -15.33 4.99
N ARG A 33 2.57 -14.27 5.26
CA ARG A 33 2.90 -12.91 4.79
C ARG A 33 4.30 -12.49 5.22
N LEU A 34 5.09 -11.94 4.28
CA LEU A 34 6.51 -11.60 4.49
C LEU A 34 6.71 -10.24 5.16
N VAL A 35 5.77 -9.32 5.00
CA VAL A 35 5.83 -7.98 5.59
C VAL A 35 5.40 -8.06 7.06
N LYS A 36 6.31 -7.67 7.96
CA LYS A 36 6.15 -7.80 9.42
C LYS A 36 6.31 -6.48 10.20
N SER A 37 6.44 -5.35 9.52
CA SER A 37 6.50 -4.02 10.14
C SER A 37 6.08 -2.93 9.16
N LEU A 38 5.74 -1.75 9.69
CA LEU A 38 5.38 -0.59 8.88
C LEU A 38 6.53 -0.15 7.96
N ASN A 39 7.78 -0.18 8.45
CA ASN A 39 8.94 0.12 7.63
C ASN A 39 9.14 -0.89 6.49
N ALA A 40 8.92 -2.18 6.77
CA ALA A 40 8.98 -3.21 5.72
C ALA A 40 7.85 -3.05 4.69
N LEU A 41 6.66 -2.64 5.13
CA LEU A 41 5.54 -2.33 4.25
C LEU A 41 5.89 -1.20 3.29
N GLY A 42 6.43 -0.08 3.80
CA GLY A 42 6.88 1.05 2.98
C GLY A 42 7.88 0.63 1.90
N LYS A 43 8.92 -0.11 2.28
CA LYS A 43 9.92 -0.64 1.31
C LYS A 43 9.29 -1.55 0.25
N GLN A 44 8.34 -2.39 0.65
CA GLN A 44 7.65 -3.29 -0.27
C GLN A 44 6.76 -2.51 -1.25
N VAL A 45 6.03 -1.49 -0.80
CA VAL A 45 5.20 -0.64 -1.66
C VAL A 45 6.06 0.13 -2.66
N VAL A 46 7.19 0.71 -2.24
CA VAL A 46 8.16 1.35 -3.15
C VAL A 46 8.62 0.35 -4.23
N ARG A 47 9.06 -0.84 -3.83
CA ARG A 47 9.47 -1.86 -4.82
C ARG A 47 8.33 -2.22 -5.79
N CYS A 48 7.09 -2.32 -5.32
CA CYS A 48 5.94 -2.58 -6.18
C CYS A 48 5.68 -1.40 -7.13
N LYS A 49 5.75 -0.15 -6.66
CA LYS A 49 5.54 1.04 -7.49
C LYS A 49 6.53 1.09 -8.66
N ASP A 50 7.82 0.85 -8.37
CA ASP A 50 8.90 0.87 -9.35
C ASP A 50 8.71 -0.21 -10.41
N ASN A 51 8.33 -1.42 -10.00
CA ASN A 51 8.08 -2.54 -10.93
C ASN A 51 6.87 -2.31 -11.84
N THR A 52 5.88 -1.52 -11.40
CA THR A 52 4.70 -1.18 -12.20
C THR A 52 4.90 0.08 -13.06
N GLY A 53 6.02 0.79 -12.88
CA GLY A 53 6.28 2.08 -13.52
C GLY A 53 5.29 3.16 -13.10
N ALA A 54 4.72 3.06 -11.90
CA ALA A 54 3.75 4.03 -11.42
C ALA A 54 4.45 5.38 -11.16
N PRO A 55 3.95 6.50 -11.72
CA PRO A 55 4.57 7.82 -11.56
C PRO A 55 4.19 8.46 -10.21
N TRP A 56 4.42 7.71 -9.12
CA TRP A 56 4.02 8.09 -7.77
C TRP A 56 5.10 8.91 -7.07
N PHE A 57 4.68 10.01 -6.44
CA PHE A 57 5.49 10.74 -5.49
C PHE A 57 5.53 10.03 -4.12
N ASP A 58 6.25 10.61 -3.16
CA ASP A 58 6.40 10.02 -1.83
C ASP A 58 5.06 10.05 -1.08
N GLU A 59 4.26 11.10 -1.26
CA GLU A 59 2.94 11.23 -0.63
C GLU A 59 1.94 10.16 -1.12
N ASP A 60 2.00 9.81 -2.41
CA ASP A 60 1.19 8.72 -2.97
C ASP A 60 1.58 7.38 -2.36
N THR A 61 2.89 7.17 -2.21
CA THR A 61 3.45 5.96 -1.61
C THR A 61 3.00 5.84 -0.16
N ASP A 62 3.11 6.91 0.61
CA ASP A 62 2.71 6.96 2.01
C ASP A 62 1.20 6.76 2.17
N ALA A 63 0.38 7.35 1.29
CA ALA A 63 -1.07 7.14 1.30
C ALA A 63 -1.42 5.65 1.12
N VAL A 64 -0.77 4.96 0.17
CA VAL A 64 -0.96 3.51 -0.05
C VAL A 64 -0.49 2.70 1.15
N VAL A 65 0.65 3.06 1.75
CA VAL A 65 1.17 2.40 2.96
C VAL A 65 0.19 2.56 4.12
N ASN A 66 -0.33 3.77 4.35
CA ASN A 66 -1.31 4.06 5.39
C ASN A 66 -2.59 3.27 5.17
N PHE A 67 -3.13 3.27 3.95
CA PHE A 67 -4.30 2.48 3.59
C PHE A 67 -4.09 0.97 3.84
N LEU A 68 -2.96 0.41 3.39
CA LEU A 68 -2.66 -1.01 3.59
C LEU A 68 -2.45 -1.34 5.07
N ASN A 69 -1.78 -0.47 5.82
CA ASN A 69 -1.59 -0.66 7.25
C ASN A 69 -2.94 -0.64 7.98
N GLU A 70 -3.76 0.36 7.70
CA GLU A 70 -5.06 0.50 8.30
C GLU A 70 -6.00 -0.63 7.90
N LYS A 71 -5.98 -1.12 6.66
CA LYS A 71 -6.93 -2.16 6.23
C LYS A 71 -6.48 -3.57 6.64
N TYR A 72 -5.19 -3.91 6.49
CA TYR A 72 -4.73 -5.30 6.55
C TYR A 72 -3.71 -5.59 7.65
N TYR A 73 -2.72 -4.72 7.86
CA TYR A 73 -1.57 -5.07 8.70
C TYR A 73 -1.72 -4.70 10.16
N LYS A 74 -2.32 -3.55 10.46
CA LYS A 74 -2.58 -3.02 11.81
C LYS A 74 -1.30 -2.96 12.68
N PHE A 75 -0.18 -2.58 12.08
CA PHE A 75 1.04 -2.25 12.80
C PHE A 75 0.87 -0.98 13.63
#